data_AF-A0A968T5M2-F1
#
_entry.id   AF-A0A968T5M2-F1
#
_cell.length_a   1.000
_cell.length_b   1.000
_cell.length_c   1.000
_cell.angle_alpha   90.00
_cell.angle_beta   90.00
_cell.angle_gamma   90.00
#
_symmetry.space_group_name_H-M   'P 1'
#
loop_
_entity.id
_entity.type
_entity.pdbx_description
1 polymer ?
#
loop_
_entity_poly.entity_id
_entity_poly.type
_entity_poly.pdbx_seq_one_letter_code
_entity_poly.pdbx_strand_id
1 'polypeptide(L)'
;MTVLSFIVKDLWSFFSPPIFFLMWIGFFLILANVFYTSGWIFQLLTRHSSNTFINRIKPKVFICGLLFSFGVELIPCLLAGGYSIVTGERIKSKYADFTTKEPNINDIVGDYVVAEMSKKQLNLPDSISFKTIIKFKADKTFEFKYFPNHYRSMNLSEYDIVNAKGKWDIEKDQGSWVIPMRFDTIVNLRTGHVDETGFYISNGFHINKNKPPYEIYIVIGDPDSWEGVTLQKR
;
A
#
# COMPACT_ATOMS: atom_id res chain seq x y z
N MET A 1 3.10 8.90 -13.61
CA MET A 1 2.23 7.71 -13.64
C MET A 1 3.10 6.53 -14.03
N THR A 2 3.46 5.65 -13.09
CA THR A 2 4.34 4.51 -13.36
C THR A 2 3.53 3.31 -13.82
N VAL A 3 4.12 2.44 -14.66
CA VAL A 3 3.50 1.17 -15.13
C VAL A 3 2.95 0.35 -13.95
N LEU A 4 3.62 0.41 -12.80
CA LEU A 4 3.19 -0.23 -11.56
C LEU A 4 1.88 0.33 -10.99
N SER A 5 1.64 1.65 -11.07
CA SER A 5 0.38 2.27 -10.60
C SER A 5 -0.84 1.88 -11.46
N PHE A 6 -0.62 1.63 -12.75
CA PHE A 6 -1.66 1.15 -13.65
C PHE A 6 -1.99 -0.32 -13.35
N ILE A 7 -0.95 -1.15 -13.19
CA ILE A 7 -1.07 -2.57 -12.80
C ILE A 7 -1.82 -2.72 -11.47
N VAL A 8 -1.52 -1.89 -10.46
CA VAL A 8 -2.15 -2.01 -9.13
C VAL A 8 -3.64 -1.65 -9.17
N LYS A 9 -4.03 -0.56 -9.87
CA LYS A 9 -5.43 -0.14 -9.92
C LYS A 9 -6.30 -1.15 -10.66
N ASP A 10 -5.80 -1.70 -11.77
CA ASP A 10 -6.52 -2.71 -12.56
C ASP A 10 -6.53 -4.09 -11.87
N LEU A 11 -5.46 -4.49 -11.17
CA LEU A 11 -5.47 -5.72 -10.37
C LEU A 11 -6.59 -5.68 -9.32
N TRP A 12 -6.80 -4.54 -8.64
CA TRP A 12 -7.84 -4.47 -7.61
C TRP A 12 -9.26 -4.72 -8.16
N SER A 13 -9.53 -4.33 -9.40
CA SER A 13 -10.80 -4.65 -10.06
C SER A 13 -10.97 -6.15 -10.35
N PHE A 14 -9.86 -6.89 -10.49
CA PHE A 14 -9.86 -8.34 -10.62
C PHE A 14 -10.23 -9.07 -9.33
N PHE A 15 -9.86 -8.51 -8.17
CA PHE A 15 -10.05 -9.15 -6.86
C PHE A 15 -11.25 -8.61 -6.07
N SER A 16 -11.81 -7.46 -6.46
CA SER A 16 -12.91 -6.82 -5.75
C SER A 16 -14.03 -6.37 -6.69
N PRO A 17 -15.27 -6.87 -6.50
CA PRO A 17 -15.68 -7.89 -5.52
C PRO A 17 -15.09 -9.30 -5.77
N PRO A 18 -15.00 -10.15 -4.73
CA PRO A 18 -14.44 -11.51 -4.80
C PRO A 18 -15.08 -12.42 -5.86
N ILE A 19 -16.32 -12.11 -6.25
CA ILE A 19 -17.04 -12.83 -7.28
C ILE A 19 -16.38 -12.70 -8.66
N PHE A 20 -15.76 -11.54 -8.97
CA PHE A 20 -15.04 -11.37 -10.23
C PHE A 20 -13.78 -12.22 -10.26
N PHE A 21 -13.09 -12.38 -9.13
CA PHE A 21 -11.93 -13.26 -9.05
C PHE A 21 -12.30 -14.72 -9.37
N LEU A 22 -13.41 -15.22 -8.80
CA LEU A 22 -13.92 -16.56 -9.09
C LEU A 22 -14.37 -16.72 -10.55
N MET A 23 -15.02 -15.71 -11.11
CA MET A 23 -15.40 -15.69 -12.54
C MET A 23 -14.17 -15.76 -13.44
N TRP A 24 -13.13 -14.97 -13.14
CA TRP A 24 -11.88 -14.98 -13.90
C TRP A 24 -11.16 -16.31 -13.78
N ILE A 25 -11.04 -16.90 -12.58
CA ILE A 25 -10.50 -18.27 -12.43
C ILE A 25 -11.29 -19.25 -13.29
N GLY A 26 -12.63 -19.21 -13.23
CA GLY A 26 -13.48 -20.06 -14.05
C GLY A 26 -13.20 -19.90 -15.54
N PHE A 27 -13.05 -18.66 -16.01
CA PHE A 27 -12.70 -18.36 -17.40
C PHE A 27 -11.32 -18.93 -17.79
N PHE A 28 -10.29 -18.74 -16.95
CA PHE A 28 -8.96 -19.29 -17.20
C PHE A 28 -8.95 -20.82 -17.22
N LEU A 29 -9.73 -21.48 -16.35
CA LEU A 29 -9.90 -22.94 -16.36
C LEU A 29 -10.60 -23.43 -17.63
N ILE A 30 -11.63 -22.72 -18.10
CA ILE A 30 -12.30 -23.03 -19.38
C ILE A 30 -11.31 -22.89 -20.53
N LEU A 31 -10.55 -21.80 -20.59
CA LEU A 31 -9.54 -21.58 -21.62
C LEU A 31 -8.48 -22.69 -21.61
N ALA A 32 -7.91 -23.01 -20.46
CA ALA A 32 -6.93 -24.09 -20.31
C ALA A 32 -7.48 -25.40 -20.86
N ASN A 33 -8.71 -25.76 -20.49
CA ASN A 33 -9.36 -26.97 -20.99
C ASN A 33 -9.62 -26.92 -22.51
N VAL A 34 -9.96 -25.77 -23.08
CA VAL A 34 -10.09 -25.61 -24.54
C VAL A 34 -8.75 -25.87 -25.25
N PHE A 35 -7.65 -25.30 -24.76
CA PHE A 35 -6.32 -25.52 -25.34
C PHE A 35 -5.87 -26.97 -25.22
N TYR A 36 -6.03 -27.57 -24.04
CA TYR A 36 -5.73 -28.98 -23.81
C TYR A 36 -6.56 -29.90 -24.72
N THR A 37 -7.88 -29.69 -24.77
CA THR A 37 -8.81 -30.50 -25.57
C THR A 37 -8.57 -30.32 -27.06
N SER A 38 -8.24 -29.11 -27.53
CA SER A 38 -7.93 -28.85 -28.94
C SER A 38 -6.71 -29.63 -29.43
N GLY A 39 -5.68 -29.79 -28.59
CA GLY A 39 -4.51 -30.62 -28.88
C GLY A 39 -4.88 -32.09 -29.05
N TRP A 40 -5.74 -32.61 -28.17
CA TRP A 40 -6.28 -33.97 -28.27
C TRP A 40 -7.13 -34.19 -29.52
N ILE A 41 -8.04 -33.27 -29.82
CA ILE A 41 -8.88 -33.31 -31.02
C ILE A 41 -7.99 -33.33 -32.27
N PHE A 42 -6.97 -32.47 -32.34
CA PHE A 42 -6.03 -32.47 -33.45
C PHE A 42 -5.30 -33.81 -33.59
N GLN A 43 -4.84 -34.39 -32.48
CA GLN A 43 -4.17 -35.69 -32.48
C GLN A 43 -5.09 -36.84 -32.92
N LEU A 44 -6.38 -36.80 -32.55
CA LEU A 44 -7.39 -37.77 -32.96
C LEU A 44 -7.72 -37.65 -34.45
N LEU A 45 -8.00 -36.43 -34.93
CA LEU A 45 -8.30 -36.16 -36.34
C LEU A 45 -7.15 -36.55 -37.27
N THR A 46 -5.91 -36.45 -36.79
CA THR A 46 -4.70 -36.78 -37.55
C THR A 46 -4.18 -38.19 -37.30
N ARG A 47 -4.89 -39.04 -36.55
CA ARG A 47 -4.42 -40.37 -36.12
C ARG A 47 -4.10 -41.30 -37.29
N HIS A 48 -4.92 -41.28 -38.34
CA HIS A 48 -4.79 -42.16 -39.51
C HIS A 48 -4.17 -41.45 -40.73
N SER A 49 -3.55 -40.29 -40.54
CA SER A 49 -2.92 -39.57 -41.65
C SER A 49 -1.70 -40.32 -42.18
N SER A 50 -1.69 -40.59 -43.49
CA SER A 50 -0.52 -41.11 -44.21
C SER A 50 0.52 -40.03 -44.53
N ASN A 51 0.21 -38.75 -44.27
CA ASN A 51 1.10 -37.64 -44.58
C ASN A 51 2.25 -37.55 -43.56
N THR A 52 3.48 -37.70 -44.03
CA THR A 52 4.71 -37.69 -43.22
C THR A 52 4.91 -36.36 -42.48
N PHE A 53 4.48 -35.24 -43.07
CA PHE A 53 4.53 -33.91 -42.45
C PHE A 53 3.60 -33.82 -41.24
N ILE A 54 2.35 -34.30 -41.38
CA ILE A 54 1.36 -34.31 -40.31
C ILE A 54 1.84 -35.17 -39.14
N ASN A 55 2.40 -36.36 -39.44
CA ASN A 55 2.95 -37.24 -38.40
C ASN A 55 4.13 -36.62 -37.64
N ARG A 56 4.93 -35.76 -38.29
CA ARG A 56 6.03 -35.02 -37.64
C ARG A 56 5.55 -33.86 -36.75
N ILE A 57 4.46 -33.19 -37.13
CA ILE A 57 3.98 -31.99 -36.43
C ILE A 57 2.98 -32.32 -35.31
N LYS A 58 2.23 -33.41 -35.44
CA LYS A 58 1.26 -33.90 -34.43
C LYS A 58 1.76 -33.83 -32.99
N PRO A 59 2.92 -34.43 -32.61
CA PRO A 59 3.40 -34.34 -31.23
C PRO A 59 3.77 -32.92 -30.83
N LYS A 60 4.28 -32.09 -31.76
CA LYS A 60 4.64 -30.70 -31.47
C LYS A 60 3.42 -29.85 -31.17
N VAL A 61 2.34 -29.99 -31.96
CA VAL A 61 1.09 -29.26 -31.73
C VAL A 61 0.47 -29.64 -30.39
N PHE A 62 0.47 -30.93 -30.06
CA PHE A 62 0.00 -31.39 -28.75
C PHE A 62 0.82 -30.80 -27.60
N ILE A 63 2.16 -30.86 -27.69
CA ILE A 63 3.06 -30.28 -26.69
C ILE A 63 2.85 -28.77 -26.56
N CYS A 64 2.70 -28.04 -27.68
CA CYS A 64 2.40 -26.61 -27.65
C CYS A 64 1.06 -26.32 -26.97
N GLY A 65 0.01 -27.10 -27.24
CA GLY A 65 -1.29 -26.97 -26.57
C GLY A 65 -1.21 -27.24 -25.07
N LEU A 66 -0.43 -28.25 -24.66
CA LEU A 66 -0.19 -28.57 -23.25
C LEU A 66 0.57 -27.45 -22.53
N LEU A 67 1.64 -26.92 -23.14
CA LEU A 67 2.41 -25.80 -22.60
C LEU A 67 1.54 -24.54 -22.49
N PHE A 68 0.66 -24.29 -23.47
CA PHE A 68 -0.25 -23.15 -23.44
C PHE A 68 -1.30 -23.30 -22.33
N SER A 69 -1.91 -24.48 -22.20
CA SER A 69 -2.84 -24.80 -21.10
C SER A 69 -2.20 -24.55 -19.74
N PHE A 70 -0.99 -25.06 -19.53
CA PHE A 70 -0.23 -24.85 -18.30
C PHE A 70 0.09 -23.37 -18.05
N GLY A 71 0.50 -22.63 -19.09
CA GLY A 71 0.74 -21.20 -18.99
C GLY A 71 -0.50 -20.39 -18.59
N VAL A 72 -1.66 -20.74 -19.16
CA VAL A 72 -2.96 -20.12 -18.86
C VAL A 72 -3.38 -20.40 -17.40
N GLU A 73 -3.16 -21.61 -16.90
CA GLU A 73 -3.44 -21.98 -15.50
C GLU A 73 -2.53 -21.27 -14.48
N LEU A 74 -1.30 -20.91 -14.88
CA LEU A 74 -0.39 -20.17 -14.00
C LEU A 74 -0.78 -18.71 -13.82
N ILE A 75 -1.49 -18.09 -14.77
CA ILE A 75 -1.83 -16.66 -14.72
C ILE A 75 -2.62 -16.31 -13.44
N PRO A 76 -3.73 -17.00 -13.08
CA PRO A 76 -4.43 -16.74 -11.83
C PRO A 76 -3.55 -16.86 -10.59
N CYS A 77 -2.67 -17.86 -10.53
CA CYS A 77 -1.76 -18.07 -9.40
C CYS A 77 -0.75 -16.92 -9.26
N LEU A 78 -0.18 -16.45 -10.37
CA LEU A 78 0.74 -15.31 -10.38
C LEU A 78 0.03 -14.01 -10.00
N LEU A 79 -1.18 -13.77 -10.52
CA LEU A 79 -1.99 -12.61 -10.17
C LEU A 79 -2.37 -12.64 -8.69
N ALA A 80 -2.82 -13.79 -8.17
CA ALA A 80 -3.15 -13.95 -6.76
C ALA A 80 -1.92 -13.76 -5.86
N GLY A 81 -0.77 -14.34 -6.22
CA GLY A 81 0.48 -14.15 -5.51
C GLY A 81 0.91 -12.68 -5.48
N GLY A 82 0.87 -11.99 -6.63
CA GLY A 82 1.13 -10.55 -6.71
C GLY A 82 0.16 -9.73 -5.85
N TYR A 83 -1.14 -10.03 -5.91
CA TYR A 83 -2.15 -9.39 -5.08
C TYR A 83 -1.91 -9.63 -3.59
N SER A 84 -1.59 -10.85 -3.18
CA SER A 84 -1.27 -11.18 -1.78
C SER A 84 -0.01 -10.49 -1.28
N ILE A 85 1.01 -10.31 -2.13
CA ILE A 85 2.21 -9.53 -1.77
C ILE A 85 1.82 -8.06 -1.57
N VAL A 86 1.14 -7.45 -2.54
CA VAL A 86 0.75 -6.01 -2.47
C VAL A 86 -0.20 -5.76 -1.31
N THR A 87 -1.20 -6.63 -1.13
CA THR A 87 -2.17 -6.54 -0.03
C THR A 87 -1.50 -6.85 1.29
N GLY A 88 -0.57 -7.81 1.34
CA GLY A 88 0.23 -8.13 2.51
C GLY A 88 1.14 -6.97 2.93
N GLU A 89 1.77 -6.27 1.98
CA GLU A 89 2.50 -5.03 2.26
C GLU A 89 1.57 -3.91 2.73
N ARG A 90 0.38 -3.80 2.13
CA ARG A 90 -0.64 -2.83 2.56
C ARG A 90 -1.16 -3.13 3.97
N ILE A 91 -1.36 -4.40 4.31
CA ILE A 91 -1.76 -4.88 5.64
C ILE A 91 -0.62 -4.69 6.64
N LYS A 92 0.63 -4.99 6.28
CA LYS A 92 1.80 -4.68 7.11
C LYS A 92 1.95 -3.18 7.35
N SER A 93 1.53 -2.34 6.40
CA SER A 93 1.45 -0.89 6.62
C SER A 93 0.21 -0.43 7.38
N LYS A 94 -0.82 -1.29 7.55
CA LYS A 94 -2.01 -1.02 8.38
C LYS A 94 -1.81 -1.44 9.83
N TYR A 95 -1.06 -2.52 10.09
CA TYR A 95 -0.76 -2.98 11.45
C TYR A 95 0.60 -2.46 11.88
N ALA A 96 0.59 -1.34 12.57
CA ALA A 96 1.78 -0.77 13.17
C ALA A 96 2.37 -1.72 14.23
N ASP A 97 3.67 -1.98 14.12
CA ASP A 97 4.49 -2.69 15.11
C ASP A 97 4.89 -1.71 16.22
N PHE A 98 3.89 -1.25 16.97
CA PHE A 98 4.10 -0.19 17.97
C PHE A 98 5.18 -0.56 18.97
N THR A 99 6.03 0.41 19.29
CA THR A 99 7.06 0.19 20.30
C THR A 99 6.41 0.00 21.67
N THR A 100 6.78 -1.08 22.33
CA THR A 100 6.40 -1.36 23.73
C THR A 100 7.51 -0.95 24.70
N LYS A 101 8.73 -0.76 24.17
CA LYS A 101 9.89 -0.27 24.90
C LYS A 101 9.95 1.25 24.84
N GLU A 102 10.30 1.85 25.97
CA GLU A 102 10.48 3.30 26.08
C GLU A 102 11.57 3.78 25.12
N PRO A 103 11.24 4.67 24.17
CA PRO A 103 12.22 5.21 23.25
C PRO A 103 13.05 6.31 23.91
N ASN A 104 14.32 6.40 23.53
CA ASN A 104 15.12 7.57 23.89
C ASN A 104 14.65 8.77 23.04
N ILE A 105 14.39 9.92 23.69
CA ILE A 105 13.96 11.16 23.01
C ILE A 105 14.91 11.52 21.86
N ASN A 106 16.22 11.36 22.04
CA ASN A 106 17.22 11.68 21.02
C ASN A 106 17.10 10.80 19.76
N ASP A 107 16.55 9.59 19.87
CA ASP A 107 16.33 8.71 18.71
C ASP A 107 15.14 9.18 17.87
N ILE A 108 14.19 9.91 18.47
CA ILE A 108 13.03 10.52 17.81
C ILE A 108 13.38 11.86 17.17
N VAL A 109 14.36 12.60 17.69
CA VAL A 109 14.80 13.88 17.13
C VAL A 109 15.31 13.70 15.69
N GLY A 110 14.80 14.50 14.76
CA GLY A 110 15.21 14.47 13.36
C GLY A 110 14.13 14.93 12.38
N ASP A 111 14.46 14.85 11.09
CA ASP A 111 13.55 15.14 10.00
C ASP A 111 12.92 13.84 9.49
N TYR A 112 11.62 13.87 9.27
CA TYR A 112 10.80 12.76 8.83
C TYR A 112 10.06 13.10 7.55
N VAL A 113 9.94 12.11 6.67
CA VAL A 113 9.23 12.19 5.40
C VAL A 113 8.17 11.09 5.33
N VAL A 114 7.15 11.29 4.50
CA VAL A 114 6.11 10.27 4.28
C VAL A 114 6.75 9.04 3.62
N ALA A 115 6.54 7.86 4.18
CA ALA A 115 7.03 6.60 3.62
C ALA A 115 6.43 6.35 2.23
N GLU A 116 7.18 5.73 1.33
CA GLU A 116 6.74 5.45 -0.06
C GLU A 116 5.39 4.72 -0.13
N MET A 117 5.15 3.77 0.77
CA MET A 117 3.88 3.06 0.83
C MET A 117 2.71 3.98 1.23
N SER A 118 2.94 4.87 2.19
CA SER A 118 1.91 5.83 2.62
C SER A 118 1.66 6.93 1.60
N LYS A 119 2.66 7.34 0.81
CA LYS A 119 2.44 8.24 -0.34
C LYS A 119 1.42 7.66 -1.32
N LYS A 120 1.55 6.36 -1.62
CA LYS A 120 0.63 5.63 -2.50
C LYS A 120 -0.76 5.48 -1.87
N GLN A 121 -0.84 5.21 -0.57
CA GLN A 121 -2.13 5.08 0.13
C GLN A 121 -2.93 6.39 0.13
N LEU A 122 -2.26 7.52 0.35
CA LEU A 122 -2.89 8.85 0.35
C LEU A 122 -3.20 9.38 -1.06
N ASN A 123 -2.74 8.69 -2.12
CA ASN A 123 -2.69 9.24 -3.48
C ASN A 123 -2.06 10.66 -3.49
N LEU A 124 -1.03 10.88 -2.68
CA LEU A 124 -0.43 12.20 -2.52
C LEU A 124 0.36 12.57 -3.79
N PRO A 125 0.12 13.73 -4.42
CA PRO A 125 0.91 14.17 -5.56
C PRO A 125 2.41 14.24 -5.20
N ASP A 126 3.27 13.79 -6.10
CA ASP A 126 4.73 13.85 -5.94
C ASP A 126 5.22 15.28 -5.62
N SER A 127 4.59 16.28 -6.24
CA SER A 127 4.89 17.71 -6.00
C SER A 127 4.68 18.17 -4.56
N ILE A 128 3.89 17.43 -3.78
CA ILE A 128 3.60 17.67 -2.37
C ILE A 128 4.41 16.70 -1.50
N SER A 129 4.45 15.42 -1.85
CA SER A 129 5.06 14.37 -1.02
C SER A 129 6.55 14.59 -0.75
N PHE A 130 7.29 15.13 -1.72
CA PHE A 130 8.71 15.48 -1.54
C PHE A 130 8.93 16.75 -0.70
N LYS A 131 7.89 17.57 -0.52
CA LYS A 131 7.94 18.79 0.29
C LYS A 131 7.43 18.56 1.72
N THR A 132 6.68 17.48 1.95
CA THR A 132 6.18 17.12 3.27
C THR A 132 7.34 16.73 4.18
N ILE A 133 7.60 17.56 5.19
CA ILE A 133 8.64 17.33 6.19
C ILE A 133 8.05 17.55 7.56
N ILE A 134 8.33 16.62 8.47
CA ILE A 134 8.04 16.76 9.89
C ILE A 134 9.36 16.76 10.63
N LYS A 135 9.61 17.81 11.41
CA LYS A 135 10.85 17.97 12.17
C LYS A 135 10.57 17.93 13.66
N PHE A 136 11.16 16.97 14.35
CA PHE A 136 11.19 16.91 15.82
C PHE A 136 12.54 17.43 16.30
N LYS A 137 12.54 18.44 17.18
CA LYS A 137 13.74 19.04 17.75
C LYS A 137 13.96 18.59 19.19
N ALA A 138 15.22 18.59 19.64
CA ALA A 138 15.62 18.16 20.97
C ALA A 138 15.07 19.05 22.11
N ASP A 139 14.68 20.29 21.80
CA ASP A 139 14.03 21.21 22.74
C ASP A 139 12.53 20.95 22.93
N LYS A 140 12.05 19.77 22.50
CA LYS A 140 10.65 19.36 22.53
C LYS A 140 9.73 20.25 21.69
N THR A 141 10.25 20.93 20.67
CA THR A 141 9.44 21.62 19.66
C THR A 141 9.41 20.86 18.34
N PHE A 142 8.35 21.06 17.56
CA PHE A 142 8.21 20.47 16.23
C PHE A 142 7.82 21.49 15.16
N GLU A 143 8.06 21.13 13.90
CA GLU A 143 7.63 21.89 12.73
C GLU A 143 7.15 20.96 11.63
N PHE A 144 5.94 21.18 11.13
CA PHE A 144 5.37 20.50 9.96
C PHE A 144 5.40 21.45 8.77
N LYS A 145 5.86 20.96 7.64
CA LYS A 145 5.84 21.67 6.36
C LYS A 145 5.08 20.84 5.34
N TYR A 146 4.15 21.48 4.62
CA TYR A 146 3.36 20.83 3.56
C TYR A 146 2.71 19.51 4.00
N PHE A 147 2.20 19.46 5.24
CA PHE A 147 1.62 18.24 5.80
C PHE A 147 0.17 18.06 5.34
N PRO A 148 -0.23 16.88 4.83
CA PRO A 148 -1.63 16.59 4.53
C PRO A 148 -2.41 16.35 5.82
N ASN A 149 -3.20 17.34 6.23
CA ASN A 149 -4.05 17.28 7.40
C ASN A 149 -5.45 16.79 7.03
N HIS A 150 -5.89 15.72 7.68
CA HIS A 150 -7.19 15.07 7.49
C HIS A 150 -8.19 15.40 8.61
N TYR A 151 -7.90 16.39 9.47
CA TYR A 151 -8.66 16.70 10.69
C TYR A 151 -10.20 16.77 10.52
N ARG A 152 -10.72 17.05 9.33
CA ARG A 152 -12.17 17.16 9.06
C ARG A 152 -12.75 16.03 8.20
N SER A 153 -11.95 15.08 7.73
CA SER A 153 -12.41 14.02 6.84
C SER A 153 -12.00 12.65 7.35
N MET A 154 -12.96 11.73 7.36
CA MET A 154 -12.70 10.29 7.53
C MET A 154 -12.15 9.65 6.25
N ASN A 155 -12.08 10.42 5.16
CA ASN A 155 -11.61 9.95 3.87
C ASN A 155 -10.13 10.32 3.65
N LEU A 156 -9.28 9.30 3.43
CA LEU A 156 -7.86 9.46 3.11
C LEU A 156 -7.59 10.28 1.83
N SER A 157 -8.57 10.44 0.93
CA SER A 157 -8.39 11.27 -0.28
C SER A 157 -8.70 12.75 -0.06
N GLU A 158 -9.23 13.13 1.10
CA GLU A 158 -9.61 14.51 1.43
C GLU A 158 -8.70 15.05 2.51
N TYR A 159 -7.89 16.04 2.16
CA TYR A 159 -6.97 16.70 3.07
C TYR A 159 -6.75 18.16 2.69
N ASP A 160 -6.42 18.95 3.70
CA ASP A 160 -5.84 20.27 3.51
C ASP A 160 -4.32 20.19 3.68
N ILE A 161 -3.57 20.95 2.89
CA ILE A 161 -2.12 21.07 3.08
C ILE A 161 -1.86 22.18 4.08
N VAL A 162 -1.17 21.85 5.18
CA VAL A 162 -0.90 22.77 6.28
C VAL A 162 0.59 22.89 6.60
N ASN A 163 0.97 24.02 7.18
CA ASN A 163 2.17 24.15 7.98
C ASN A 163 1.79 24.25 9.45
N ALA A 164 2.57 23.65 10.34
CA ALA A 164 2.28 23.70 11.76
C ALA A 164 3.54 23.75 12.61
N LYS A 165 3.42 24.27 13.82
CA LYS A 165 4.48 24.24 14.84
C LYS A 165 3.86 24.06 16.21
N GLY A 166 4.66 23.56 17.14
CA GLY A 166 4.18 23.34 18.49
C GLY A 166 5.21 22.62 19.36
N LYS A 167 4.71 21.96 20.40
CA LYS A 167 5.48 21.16 21.33
C LYS A 167 5.08 19.70 21.27
N TRP A 168 6.04 18.83 21.56
CA TRP A 168 5.83 17.39 21.58
C TRP A 168 6.47 16.78 22.82
N ASP A 169 6.01 15.60 23.21
CA ASP A 169 6.66 14.77 24.23
C ASP A 169 6.55 13.29 23.83
N ILE A 170 6.94 12.38 24.72
CA ILE A 170 6.61 10.97 24.62
C ILE A 170 5.77 10.54 25.82
N GLU A 171 4.72 9.76 25.59
CA GLU A 171 3.92 9.18 26.66
C GLU A 171 3.53 7.74 26.33
N LYS A 172 3.12 6.99 27.35
CA LYS A 172 2.66 5.63 27.18
C LYS A 172 1.13 5.63 27.08
N ASP A 173 0.61 5.11 25.98
CA ASP A 173 -0.84 4.97 25.73
C ASP A 173 -1.17 3.52 25.33
N GLN A 174 -2.12 2.93 26.06
CA GLN A 174 -2.62 1.55 25.86
C GLN A 174 -1.53 0.47 25.65
N GLY A 175 -0.38 0.61 26.31
CA GLY A 175 0.73 -0.35 26.23
C GLY A 175 1.75 -0.06 25.12
N SER A 176 1.50 0.93 24.27
CA SER A 176 2.42 1.47 23.26
C SER A 176 2.97 2.84 23.67
N TRP A 177 4.02 3.31 22.99
CA TRP A 177 4.49 4.69 23.13
C TRP A 177 3.99 5.56 21.99
N VAL A 178 3.54 6.75 22.35
CA VAL A 178 2.99 7.76 21.44
C VAL A 178 3.71 9.10 21.63
N ILE A 179 3.54 9.99 20.66
CA ILE A 179 4.06 11.35 20.64
C ILE A 179 2.87 12.29 20.79
N PRO A 180 2.52 12.71 22.01
CA PRO A 180 1.52 13.74 22.21
C PRO A 180 2.00 15.04 21.57
N MET A 181 1.13 15.66 20.77
CA MET A 181 1.41 16.89 20.03
C MET A 181 0.52 18.01 20.52
N ARG A 182 1.12 19.10 20.99
CA ARG A 182 0.43 20.35 21.28
C ARG A 182 0.76 21.35 20.18
N PHE A 183 -0.21 21.66 19.35
CA PHE A 183 -0.06 22.62 18.27
C PHE A 183 -0.16 24.05 18.81
N ASP A 184 0.79 24.91 18.46
CA ASP A 184 0.74 26.34 18.78
C ASP A 184 0.07 27.11 17.63
N THR A 185 0.36 26.73 16.38
CA THR A 185 -0.27 27.30 15.19
C THR A 185 -0.40 26.25 14.10
N ILE A 186 -1.53 26.28 13.37
CA ILE A 186 -1.73 25.53 12.13
C ILE A 186 -2.14 26.53 11.05
N VAL A 187 -1.44 26.52 9.91
CA VAL A 187 -1.68 27.43 8.79
C VAL A 187 -2.10 26.62 7.57
N ASN A 188 -3.32 26.83 7.09
CA ASN A 188 -3.77 26.24 5.83
C ASN A 188 -3.11 26.95 4.64
N LEU A 189 -2.35 26.20 3.83
CA LEU A 189 -1.57 26.78 2.73
C LEU A 189 -2.42 27.24 1.55
N ARG A 190 -3.65 26.75 1.42
CA ARG A 190 -4.58 27.16 0.36
C ARG A 190 -5.30 28.46 0.72
N THR A 191 -5.78 28.59 1.95
CA THR A 191 -6.59 29.74 2.38
C THR A 191 -5.78 30.81 3.12
N GLY A 192 -4.58 30.48 3.59
CA GLY A 192 -3.79 31.34 4.48
C GLY A 192 -4.36 31.46 5.90
N HIS A 193 -5.46 30.75 6.20
CA HIS A 193 -6.09 30.81 7.52
C HIS A 193 -5.16 30.22 8.58
N VAL A 194 -5.05 30.92 9.70
CA VAL A 194 -4.24 30.52 10.86
C VAL A 194 -5.19 30.12 11.97
N ASP A 195 -5.18 28.84 12.31
CA ASP A 195 -5.80 28.32 13.52
C ASP A 195 -4.79 28.46 14.67
N GLU A 196 -4.97 29.49 15.49
CA GLU A 196 -4.22 29.71 16.73
C GLU A 196 -4.95 29.03 17.90
N THR A 197 -4.83 27.71 18.02
CA THR A 197 -5.37 27.00 19.19
C THR A 197 -4.44 25.91 19.65
N GLY A 198 -4.36 25.74 20.98
CA GLY A 198 -3.64 24.68 21.68
C GLY A 198 -4.24 23.30 21.45
N PHE A 199 -4.48 22.94 20.19
CA PHE A 199 -5.01 21.65 19.80
C PHE A 199 -4.04 20.57 20.28
N TYR A 200 -4.55 19.65 21.09
CA TYR A 200 -3.78 18.59 21.70
C TYR A 200 -4.21 17.26 21.10
N ILE A 201 -3.26 16.60 20.46
CA ILE A 201 -3.44 15.24 19.93
C ILE A 201 -2.56 14.34 20.81
N SER A 202 -3.14 13.68 21.81
CA SER A 202 -2.38 12.75 22.68
C SER A 202 -1.97 11.47 21.95
N ASN A 203 -2.88 10.91 21.17
CA ASN A 203 -2.79 9.52 20.69
C ASN A 203 -2.81 9.38 19.16
N GLY A 204 -2.57 10.47 18.43
CA GLY A 204 -2.59 10.44 16.96
C GLY A 204 -1.26 10.00 16.33
N PHE A 205 -0.15 10.10 17.06
CA PHE A 205 1.20 9.83 16.55
C PHE A 205 1.85 8.71 17.36
N HIS A 206 1.79 7.49 16.86
CA HIS A 206 2.39 6.34 17.51
C HIS A 206 3.84 6.15 17.07
N ILE A 207 4.68 5.65 17.99
CA ILE A 207 6.07 5.30 17.69
C ILE A 207 6.10 3.83 17.26
N ASN A 208 6.62 3.58 16.06
CA ASN A 208 6.62 2.29 15.39
C ASN A 208 8.03 1.69 15.38
N LYS A 209 8.11 0.36 15.47
CA LYS A 209 9.30 -0.50 15.70
C LYS A 209 9.85 -0.44 17.13
N ASN A 210 10.27 -1.58 17.66
CA ASN A 210 10.86 -1.68 19.01
C ASN A 210 12.35 -1.26 19.11
N LYS A 211 12.94 -0.70 18.04
CA LYS A 211 14.35 -0.26 17.99
C LYS A 211 14.55 0.86 16.95
N PRO A 212 15.52 1.76 17.16
CA PRO A 212 15.83 2.82 16.18
C PRO A 212 16.39 2.26 14.86
N PRO A 213 16.26 2.99 13.73
CA PRO A 213 15.50 4.25 13.60
C PRO A 213 14.00 3.98 13.67
N TYR A 214 13.33 4.71 14.57
CA TYR A 214 11.89 4.61 14.76
C TYR A 214 11.15 5.21 13.56
N GLU A 215 10.00 4.63 13.25
CA GLU A 215 9.02 5.22 12.33
C GLU A 215 7.90 5.86 13.15
N ILE A 216 7.25 6.88 12.61
CA ILE A 216 6.09 7.50 13.27
C ILE A 216 4.84 7.13 12.49
N TYR A 217 3.89 6.45 13.14
CA TYR A 217 2.61 6.08 12.55
C TYR A 217 1.54 7.06 12.97
N ILE A 218 0.93 7.74 12.01
CA ILE A 218 -0.17 8.67 12.24
C ILE A 218 -1.47 7.96 11.90
N VAL A 219 -2.36 7.79 12.88
CA VAL A 219 -3.70 7.24 12.64
C VAL A 219 -4.55 8.32 11.94
N ILE A 220 -5.23 7.94 10.87
CA ILE A 220 -6.09 8.82 10.07
C ILE A 220 -7.45 8.17 9.90
N GLY A 221 -8.51 8.94 10.14
CA GLY A 221 -9.89 8.49 9.99
C GLY A 221 -10.40 7.80 11.26
N ASP A 222 -11.20 6.74 11.07
CA ASP A 222 -11.77 5.97 12.17
C ASP A 222 -10.66 5.20 12.91
N PRO A 223 -10.44 5.44 14.22
CA PRO A 223 -9.46 4.71 15.02
C PRO A 223 -9.61 3.18 14.94
N ASP A 224 -10.83 2.67 14.75
CA ASP A 224 -11.08 1.22 14.66
C ASP A 224 -10.62 0.63 13.31
N SER A 225 -10.50 1.47 12.27
CA SER A 225 -10.00 1.06 10.96
C SER A 225 -8.49 0.87 10.93
N TRP A 226 -7.78 1.43 11.91
CA TRP A 226 -6.32 1.52 11.99
C TRP A 226 -5.67 2.03 10.71
N GLU A 227 -6.40 2.79 9.89
CA GLU A 227 -5.82 3.41 8.72
C GLU A 227 -4.92 4.57 9.13
N GLY A 228 -3.85 4.77 8.39
CA GLY A 228 -2.83 5.72 8.82
C GLY A 228 -1.68 5.86 7.84
N VAL A 229 -0.77 6.75 8.22
CA VAL A 229 0.36 7.16 7.41
C VAL A 229 1.62 6.97 8.22
N THR A 230 2.59 6.27 7.63
CA THR A 230 3.90 6.07 8.23
C THR A 230 4.85 7.16 7.76
N LEU A 231 5.58 7.72 8.71
CA LEU A 231 6.71 8.61 8.47
C LEU A 231 8.02 7.87 8.75
N GLN A 232 8.99 8.08 7.88
CA GLN A 232 10.34 7.54 8.00
C GLN A 232 11.34 8.66 8.21
N LYS A 233 12.30 8.40 9.09
CA LYS A 233 13.42 9.31 9.34
C LYS A 233 14.26 9.43 8.05
N ARG A 234 14.63 10.66 7.69
CA ARG A 234 15.43 10.97 6.49
C ARG A 234 16.91 10.62 6.66
#